data_AF-A0A6N8G628-F1
#
_entry.id   AF-A0A6N8G628-F1
#
_cell.length_a   1.000
_cell.length_b   1.000
_cell.length_c   1.000
_cell.angle_alpha   90.00
_cell.angle_beta   90.00
_cell.angle_gamma   90.00
#
_symmetry.space_group_name_H-M   'P 1'
#
loop_
_entity.id
_entity.type
_entity.pdbx_description
1 polymer ?
#
loop_
_entity_poly.entity_id
_entity_poly.type
_entity_poly.pdbx_seq_one_letter_code
_entity_poly.pdbx_strand_id
1 'polypeptide(L)'
;MSIEKLPRAPMCYEDELSCEKEIWQPKWRCFCCRDTGIIASPLAAMAIDGYDCNRDQLPRCVNPGCKAGSHWDGEALANCIDYRINAATCQKLDALERANWRQTVQEKQINIQALAQKMSLRKHSF
;
A
#
# COMPACT_ATOMS: atom_id res chain seq x y z
N MET A 1 4.24 28.89 25.06
CA MET A 1 5.31 28.57 24.09
C MET A 1 4.67 28.51 22.71
N SER A 2 5.15 29.31 21.76
CA SER A 2 4.62 29.33 20.38
C SER A 2 5.36 28.29 19.55
N ILE A 3 4.61 27.41 18.89
CA ILE A 3 5.17 26.45 17.93
C ILE A 3 5.49 27.20 16.65
N GLU A 4 6.75 27.18 16.25
CA GLU A 4 7.19 27.71 14.97
C GLU A 4 6.65 26.82 13.84
N LYS A 5 5.93 27.42 12.89
CA LYS A 5 5.34 26.66 11.77
C LYS A 5 6.38 26.48 10.67
N LEU A 6 6.60 25.24 10.26
CA LEU A 6 7.46 24.94 9.11
C LEU A 6 6.82 25.46 7.80
N PRO A 7 7.62 25.94 6.84
CA PRO A 7 7.13 26.35 5.54
C PRO A 7 6.56 25.16 4.76
N ARG A 8 5.64 25.44 3.84
CA ARG A 8 5.08 24.42 2.94
C ARG A 8 6.17 23.89 2.00
N ALA A 9 6.27 22.57 1.88
CA ALA A 9 7.05 21.88 0.86
C ALA A 9 6.10 21.16 -0.12
N PRO A 10 5.52 21.86 -1.11
CA PRO A 10 4.64 21.21 -2.09
C PRO A 10 5.45 20.20 -2.94
N MET A 11 4.85 19.04 -3.23
CA MET A 11 5.50 17.99 -4.02
C MET A 11 5.64 18.30 -5.52
N CYS A 12 4.95 19.33 -6.03
CA CYS A 12 4.95 19.69 -7.45
C CYS A 12 5.15 21.20 -7.60
N TYR A 13 6.04 21.61 -8.51
CA TYR A 13 6.10 22.98 -9.01
C TYR A 13 4.86 23.26 -9.85
N GLU A 14 4.23 24.42 -9.65
CA GLU A 14 2.97 24.80 -10.31
C GLU A 14 3.12 25.01 -11.84
N ASP A 15 4.36 25.13 -12.34
CA ASP A 15 4.67 25.52 -13.72
C ASP A 15 4.98 24.37 -14.69
N GLU A 16 5.05 23.11 -14.23
CA GLU A 16 5.27 21.97 -15.13
C GLU A 16 3.94 21.43 -15.67
N LEU A 17 3.41 22.11 -16.71
CA LEU A 17 2.36 21.60 -17.59
C LEU A 17 2.73 20.27 -18.30
N SER A 18 3.96 19.79 -18.12
CA SER A 18 4.55 18.64 -18.77
C SER A 18 4.81 17.44 -17.86
N CYS A 19 4.35 17.43 -16.60
CA CYS A 19 4.34 16.15 -15.89
C CYS A 19 3.28 15.27 -16.57
N GLU A 20 3.72 14.46 -17.53
CA GLU A 20 3.05 13.21 -17.84
C GLU A 20 2.95 12.50 -16.50
N LYS A 21 1.79 12.63 -15.85
CA LYS A 21 1.55 12.06 -14.53
C LYS A 21 1.52 10.56 -14.73
N GLU A 22 2.70 9.94 -14.74
CA GLU A 22 2.81 8.52 -14.46
C GLU A 22 1.99 8.28 -13.21
N ILE A 23 1.02 7.37 -13.31
CA ILE A 23 0.25 6.97 -12.15
C ILE A 23 1.26 6.46 -11.14
N TRP A 24 1.33 7.13 -9.99
CA TRP A 24 2.21 6.73 -8.91
C TRP A 24 1.97 5.25 -8.58
N GLN A 25 3.03 4.46 -8.53
CA GLN A 25 2.98 3.04 -8.14
C GLN A 25 3.88 2.82 -6.93
N PRO A 26 3.45 2.03 -5.94
CA PRO A 26 4.29 1.71 -4.80
C PRO A 26 5.47 0.83 -5.24
N LYS A 27 6.66 1.13 -4.72
CA LYS A 27 7.89 0.34 -4.94
C LYS A 27 8.10 -0.71 -3.85
N TRP A 28 7.02 -1.30 -3.34
CA TRP A 28 7.11 -2.23 -2.21
C TRP A 28 7.87 -3.50 -2.59
N ARG A 29 8.76 -3.94 -1.70
CA ARG A 29 9.48 -5.22 -1.87
C ARG A 29 8.57 -6.38 -1.51
N CYS A 30 7.75 -6.21 -0.47
CA CYS A 30 6.74 -7.17 -0.05
C CYS A 30 5.37 -6.51 -0.01
N PHE A 31 4.47 -6.98 -0.87
CA PHE A 31 3.12 -6.44 -1.03
C PHE A 31 2.20 -6.89 0.12
N CYS A 32 2.38 -8.11 0.66
CA CYS A 32 1.49 -8.58 1.73
C CYS A 32 1.60 -7.76 3.02
N CYS A 33 2.76 -7.15 3.29
CA CYS A 33 2.97 -6.25 4.43
C CYS A 33 3.27 -4.80 4.05
N ARG A 34 3.39 -4.49 2.76
CA ARG A 34 3.71 -3.14 2.26
C ARG A 34 4.99 -2.58 2.88
N ASP A 35 5.97 -3.46 3.05
CA ASP A 35 7.26 -3.22 3.72
C ASP A 35 7.17 -2.75 5.19
N THR A 36 6.05 -2.97 5.88
CA THR A 36 5.90 -2.67 7.33
C THR A 36 6.32 -3.84 8.23
N GLY A 37 6.33 -5.06 7.68
CA GLY A 37 6.59 -6.29 8.46
C GLY A 37 5.34 -6.89 9.12
N ILE A 38 4.20 -6.21 9.08
CA ILE A 38 2.88 -6.69 9.51
C ILE A 38 1.99 -6.88 8.28
N ILE A 39 1.29 -8.01 8.21
CA ILE A 39 0.39 -8.29 7.09
C ILE A 39 -0.79 -7.33 7.13
N ALA A 40 -1.12 -6.74 5.98
CA ALA A 40 -2.23 -5.78 5.89
C ALA A 40 -3.56 -6.44 6.32
N SER A 41 -4.38 -5.75 7.13
CA SER A 41 -5.59 -6.32 7.73
C SER A 41 -6.53 -7.03 6.75
N PRO A 42 -6.80 -6.50 5.53
CA PRO A 42 -7.64 -7.21 4.56
C PRO A 42 -7.05 -8.55 4.11
N LEU A 43 -5.72 -8.66 4.03
CA LEU A 43 -5.02 -9.89 3.66
C LEU A 43 -4.94 -10.86 4.84
N ALA A 44 -4.79 -10.35 6.06
CA ALA A 44 -4.85 -11.15 7.28
C ALA A 44 -6.22 -11.82 7.43
N ALA A 45 -7.32 -11.10 7.16
CA ALA A 45 -8.68 -11.65 7.20
C ALA A 45 -8.95 -12.73 6.13
N MET A 46 -8.11 -12.84 5.09
CA MET A 46 -8.18 -13.95 4.14
C MET A 46 -7.45 -15.20 4.63
N ALA A 47 -6.52 -15.05 5.57
CA ALA A 47 -5.68 -16.13 6.09
C ALA A 47 -6.07 -16.59 7.49
N ILE A 48 -6.78 -15.75 8.25
CA ILE A 48 -7.22 -16.00 9.62
C ILE A 48 -8.74 -15.78 9.67
N ASP A 49 -9.46 -16.87 9.87
CA ASP A 49 -10.93 -16.83 9.95
C ASP A 49 -11.38 -15.97 11.14
N GLY A 50 -12.28 -15.03 10.86
CA GLY A 50 -12.86 -14.14 11.88
C GLY A 50 -11.91 -13.05 12.41
N TYR A 51 -10.78 -12.82 11.75
CA TYR A 51 -9.79 -11.81 12.16
C TYR A 51 -10.39 -10.40 12.33
N ASP A 52 -10.22 -9.81 13.51
CA ASP A 52 -10.56 -8.43 13.85
C ASP A 52 -9.29 -7.64 14.17
N CYS A 53 -8.90 -6.73 13.27
CA CYS A 53 -7.69 -5.93 13.42
C CYS A 53 -7.69 -4.96 14.62
N ASN A 54 -8.82 -4.78 15.31
CA ASN A 54 -8.90 -3.95 16.52
C ASN A 54 -8.75 -4.76 17.81
N ARG A 55 -8.84 -6.09 17.73
CA ARG A 55 -8.87 -6.98 18.91
C ARG A 55 -7.78 -8.04 18.88
N ASP A 56 -7.44 -8.51 17.69
CA ASP A 56 -6.50 -9.60 17.49
C ASP A 56 -5.06 -9.11 17.40
N GLN A 57 -4.15 -10.03 17.65
CA GLN A 57 -2.71 -9.82 17.47
C GLN A 57 -2.37 -9.56 16.00
N LEU A 58 -1.34 -8.73 15.77
CA LEU A 58 -0.90 -8.30 14.46
C LEU A 58 -0.12 -9.40 13.74
N PRO A 59 -0.58 -9.92 12.59
CA PRO A 59 0.07 -11.04 11.93
C PRO A 59 1.41 -10.65 11.32
N ARG A 60 2.45 -11.34 11.76
CA ARG A 60 3.82 -11.13 11.34
C ARG A 60 4.04 -11.61 9.91
N CYS A 61 4.65 -10.78 9.08
CA CYS A 61 5.02 -11.15 7.71
C CYS A 61 6.32 -11.98 7.66
N VAL A 62 6.20 -13.28 7.45
CA VAL A 62 7.34 -14.19 7.28
C VAL A 62 7.65 -14.53 5.82
N ASN A 63 7.27 -13.65 4.87
CA ASN A 63 7.56 -13.84 3.46
C ASN A 63 9.09 -13.92 3.23
N PRO A 64 9.62 -14.96 2.56
CA PRO A 64 11.04 -15.05 2.26
C PRO A 64 11.54 -13.81 1.51
N GLY A 65 12.63 -13.23 2.00
CA GLY A 65 13.21 -12.00 1.44
C GLY A 65 12.61 -10.69 2.00
N CYS A 66 11.52 -10.74 2.77
CA CYS A 66 11.01 -9.59 3.49
C CYS A 66 11.80 -9.37 4.79
N LYS A 67 12.56 -8.28 4.86
CA LYS A 67 13.32 -7.89 6.06
C LYS A 67 12.58 -6.90 6.95
N ALA A 68 11.40 -6.46 6.52
CA ALA A 68 10.71 -5.34 7.16
C ALA A 68 10.35 -5.59 8.61
N GLY A 69 10.06 -6.85 9.01
CA GLY A 69 9.50 -7.09 10.33
C GLY A 69 10.45 -7.60 11.41
N SER A 70 11.77 -7.61 11.19
CA SER A 70 12.71 -8.05 12.23
C SER A 70 12.64 -7.22 13.53
N HIS A 71 12.11 -5.99 13.46
CA HIS A 71 11.92 -5.13 14.62
C HIS A 71 10.71 -5.51 15.48
N TRP A 72 9.82 -6.39 14.99
CA TRP A 72 8.67 -6.89 15.74
C TRP A 72 9.00 -8.09 16.64
N ASP A 73 10.20 -8.67 16.49
CA ASP A 73 10.58 -9.91 17.16
C ASP A 73 11.11 -9.68 18.60
N GLY A 74 10.92 -8.48 19.15
CA GLY A 74 11.32 -8.13 20.52
C GLY A 74 10.33 -8.61 21.58
N GLU A 75 10.84 -9.03 22.74
CA GLU A 75 10.04 -9.57 23.86
C GLU A 75 8.90 -8.63 24.31
N ALA A 76 9.14 -7.32 24.30
CA ALA A 76 8.15 -6.31 24.66
C ALA A 76 6.89 -6.31 23.75
N LEU A 77 7.00 -6.84 22.54
CA LEU A 77 5.92 -6.88 21.55
C LEU A 77 5.34 -8.28 21.38
N ALA A 78 5.88 -9.30 22.05
CA ALA A 78 5.50 -10.69 21.85
C ALA A 78 3.98 -10.94 22.04
N ASN A 79 3.34 -10.23 22.97
CA ASN A 79 1.90 -10.35 23.23
C ASN A 79 1.03 -9.63 22.18
N CYS A 80 1.63 -8.82 21.31
CA CYS A 80 0.94 -8.07 20.27
C CYS A 80 1.07 -8.70 18.88
N ILE A 81 1.98 -9.66 18.71
CA ILE A 81 2.35 -10.21 17.40
C ILE A 81 1.85 -11.64 17.26
N ASP A 82 1.20 -11.90 16.12
CA ASP A 82 0.72 -13.22 15.75
C ASP A 82 1.71 -13.90 14.80
N TYR A 83 2.25 -15.04 15.24
CA TYR A 83 3.24 -15.84 14.50
C TYR A 83 2.64 -17.07 13.80
N ARG A 84 1.30 -17.22 13.79
CA ARG A 84 0.62 -18.39 13.19
C ARG A 84 0.72 -18.42 11.66
N ILE A 85 0.84 -17.26 11.02
CA ILE A 85 0.99 -17.18 9.56
C ILE A 85 2.40 -17.65 9.16
N ASN A 86 2.46 -18.67 8.31
CA ASN A 86 3.72 -19.22 7.80
C ASN A 86 4.16 -18.57 6.47
N ALA A 87 5.40 -18.87 6.08
CA ALA A 87 6.03 -18.31 4.87
C ALA A 87 5.24 -18.58 3.58
N ALA A 88 4.68 -19.78 3.43
CA ALA A 88 3.93 -20.16 2.24
C ALA A 88 2.62 -19.35 2.12
N THR A 89 1.94 -19.10 3.24
CA THR A 89 0.77 -18.22 3.27
C THR A 89 1.16 -16.78 2.92
N CYS A 90 2.25 -16.24 3.48
CA CYS A 90 2.74 -14.92 3.10
C CYS A 90 3.06 -14.79 1.60
N GLN A 91 3.70 -15.80 1.00
CA GLN A 91 3.98 -15.80 -0.45
C GLN A 91 2.72 -15.74 -1.30
N LYS A 92 1.67 -16.49 -0.91
CA LYS A 92 0.36 -16.45 -1.59
C LYS A 92 -0.29 -15.07 -1.46
N LEU A 93 -0.32 -14.51 -0.26
CA LEU A 93 -0.86 -13.16 -0.01
C LEU A 93 -0.07 -12.09 -0.78
N ASP A 94 1.25 -12.23 -0.88
CA ASP A 94 2.12 -11.31 -1.61
C ASP A 94 1.82 -11.35 -3.12
N ALA A 95 1.69 -12.54 -3.69
CA ALA A 95 1.33 -12.73 -5.10
C ALA A 95 -0.08 -12.17 -5.41
N LEU A 96 -1.05 -12.43 -4.52
CA LEU A 96 -2.41 -11.92 -4.65
C LEU A 96 -2.44 -10.38 -4.61
N GLU A 97 -1.79 -9.77 -3.63
CA GLU A 97 -1.80 -8.32 -3.50
C GLU A 97 -1.02 -7.62 -4.63
N ARG A 98 0.05 -8.25 -5.17
CA ARG A 98 0.71 -7.77 -6.39
C ARG A 98 -0.25 -7.76 -7.59
N ALA A 99 -1.05 -8.82 -7.75
CA ALA A 99 -2.02 -8.89 -8.83
C ALA A 99 -3.11 -7.82 -8.67
N ASN A 100 -3.65 -7.67 -7.46
CA ASN A 100 -4.65 -6.64 -7.13
C ASN A 100 -4.13 -5.23 -7.44
N TRP A 101 -2.88 -4.93 -7.08
CA TRP A 101 -2.30 -3.63 -7.36
C TRP A 101 -2.09 -3.39 -8.86
N ARG A 102 -1.62 -4.39 -9.61
CA ARG A 102 -1.50 -4.27 -11.08
C ARG A 102 -2.85 -3.95 -11.72
N GLN A 103 -3.92 -4.63 -11.29
CA GLN A 103 -5.27 -4.36 -11.77
C GLN A 103 -5.73 -2.94 -11.39
N THR A 104 -5.53 -2.54 -10.14
CA THR A 104 -5.93 -1.20 -9.67
C THR A 104 -5.23 -0.11 -10.46
N VAL A 105 -3.93 -0.24 -10.72
CA VAL A 105 -3.17 0.71 -11.55
C VAL A 105 -3.74 0.77 -12.97
N GLN A 106 -4.00 -0.38 -13.59
CA GLN A 106 -4.57 -0.45 -14.93
C GLN A 106 -5.95 0.23 -15.01
N GLU A 107 -6.84 -0.03 -14.04
CA GLU A 107 -8.15 0.60 -13.97
C GLU A 107 -8.06 2.12 -13.77
N LYS A 108 -7.14 2.59 -12.93
CA LYS A 108 -6.90 4.03 -12.76
C LYS A 108 -6.40 4.67 -14.05
N GLN A 109 -5.56 3.97 -14.83
CA GLN A 109 -5.05 4.47 -16.11
C GLN A 109 -6.16 4.64 -17.13
N ILE A 110 -7.03 3.64 -17.27
CA ILE A 110 -8.20 3.69 -18.15
C ILE A 110 -9.12 4.86 -17.75
N ASN A 111 -9.40 5.01 -16.45
CA ASN A 111 -10.28 6.06 -15.94
C ASN A 111 -9.71 7.47 -16.21
N ILE A 112 -8.40 7.65 -16.04
CA ILE A 112 -7.73 8.92 -16.33
C ILE A 112 -7.79 9.24 -17.83
N GLN A 113 -7.52 8.27 -18.69
CA GLN A 113 -7.62 8.44 -20.15
C GLN A 113 -9.04 8.82 -20.58
N ALA A 114 -10.05 8.12 -20.06
CA ALA A 114 -11.45 8.41 -20.36
C ALA A 114 -11.88 9.81 -19.87
N LEU A 115 -11.40 10.24 -18.69
CA LEU A 115 -11.66 11.58 -18.18
C LEU A 115 -11.00 12.66 -19.06
N ALA A 116 -9.76 12.45 -19.47
CA ALA A 116 -9.03 13.37 -20.34
C ALA A 116 -9.74 13.54 -21.70
N GLN A 117 -10.21 12.44 -22.31
CA GLN A 117 -10.98 12.47 -23.56
C GLN A 117 -12.28 13.28 -23.40
N LYS A 118 -13.05 13.04 -22.32
CA LYS A 118 -14.27 13.81 -22.03
C LYS A 118 -14.00 15.31 -21.87
N MET A 119 -12.90 15.68 -21.22
CA MET A 119 -12.52 17.09 -21.03
C MET A 119 -12.08 17.76 -22.33
N SER A 120 -11.35 17.04 -23.19
CA SER A 120 -10.92 17.54 -24.51
C SER A 120 -12.12 17.83 -25.42
N LEU A 121 -13.09 16.91 -25.50
CA LEU A 121 -14.31 17.09 -26.31
C LEU A 121 -15.14 18.31 -25.87
N ARG A 122 -15.19 18.60 -24.56
CA ARG A 122 -15.89 19.79 -24.02
C ARG A 122 -15.20 21.10 -24.38
N LYS A 123 -13.86 21.13 -24.53
CA LYS A 123 -13.11 22.34 -24.90
C LYS A 123 -13.24 22.72 -26.37
N HIS A 124 -13.68 21.80 -27.24
CA HIS A 124 -13.81 22.05 -28.69
C HIS A 124 -15.26 22.30 -29.13
N SER A 125 -16.21 22.36 -28.19
CA SER A 125 -17.64 22.57 -28.46
C SER A 125 -18.10 24.01 -28.17
N PHE A 126 -17.19 24.98 -28.13
CA PHE A 126 -17.46 26.42 -27.93
C PHE A 126 -16.81 27.25 -29.01
#